data_AF-A0A7V9EJ83-F1
#
_entry.id   AF-A0A7V9EJ83-F1
#
_cell.length_a   1.000
_cell.length_b   1.000
_cell.length_c   1.000
_cell.angle_alpha   90.00
_cell.angle_beta   90.00
_cell.angle_gamma   90.00
#
_symmetry.space_group_name_H-M   'P 1'
#
loop_
_entity.id
_entity.type
_entity.pdbx_description
1 polymer ?
#
loop_
_entity_poly.entity_id
_entity_poly.type
_entity_poly.pdbx_seq_one_letter_code
_entity_poly.pdbx_strand_id
1 'polypeptide(L)'
;MKIRRIAARALLLAVLGAAFAPAPALAQGSTIDAAADALQNDPVYVAPGAESLLAPADADRLRERIAAADAGPIYVAVLPEAARDEAGGSATELLTGVGERVGRNGTYAVVVGGELQAGSTEGTPFAPGVVPALADEAVQAEGGGGATSAVLFAFVESLGDSVAQGSADGTDGVPGVGLLPLLLVGGGLAFVITRRRRMQRERRELEEVREVAMDDLVALGDDLRALDLDVEMPDADPKAKEEYVKALGCYEGATRDLDRAQRPRDLAPVTKSLEEGRYAMASAKARLDGREPPEHRPPCFFDPRHGPSVRDVEWAPPGGAERAVPA
;
A
#
# COMPACT_ATOMS: atom_id res chain seq x y z
N MET A 1 55.58 36.47 65.16
CA MET A 1 55.67 37.73 64.39
C MET A 1 54.27 38.08 63.88
N LYS A 2 53.71 39.21 64.34
CA LYS A 2 52.54 39.98 63.83
C LYS A 2 51.17 39.27 63.69
N ILE A 3 50.43 39.18 64.79
CA ILE A 3 49.15 39.88 65.08
C ILE A 3 48.91 41.17 64.25
N ARG A 4 47.72 41.30 63.62
CA ARG A 4 46.87 42.52 63.55
C ARG A 4 45.52 42.18 62.86
N ARG A 5 44.39 42.18 63.59
CA ARG A 5 43.41 43.28 63.85
C ARG A 5 42.34 43.39 62.74
N ILE A 6 41.07 43.04 62.95
CA ILE A 6 39.97 43.66 63.74
C ILE A 6 38.93 44.31 62.80
N ALA A 7 37.66 43.92 63.02
CA ALA A 7 36.39 44.63 62.78
C ALA A 7 35.93 44.85 61.33
N ALA A 8 34.62 44.84 61.00
CA ALA A 8 33.46 45.09 61.84
C ALA A 8 32.16 44.53 61.21
N ARG A 9 31.23 44.10 62.09
CA ARG A 9 29.78 44.41 62.15
C ARG A 9 28.93 44.21 60.87
N ALA A 10 27.71 43.69 60.90
CA ALA A 10 26.84 43.12 61.92
C ALA A 10 25.56 42.63 61.21
N LEU A 11 24.88 41.68 61.85
CA LEU A 11 23.40 41.56 61.92
C LEU A 11 22.62 41.04 60.68
N LEU A 12 22.20 39.77 60.77
CA LEU A 12 20.85 39.22 60.44
C LEU A 12 20.98 37.67 60.51
N LEU A 13 20.77 37.02 61.67
CA LEU A 13 19.50 36.47 62.18
C LEU A 13 18.68 35.66 61.16
N ALA A 14 18.59 34.33 61.43
CA ALA A 14 17.59 33.34 60.95
C ALA A 14 17.69 32.95 59.45
N VAL A 15 17.67 31.70 59.00
CA VAL A 15 17.05 30.45 59.46
C VAL A 15 17.91 29.27 58.99
N LEU A 16 18.24 28.35 59.91
CA LEU A 16 18.62 26.97 59.61
C LEU A 16 17.32 26.18 59.45
N GLY A 17 17.00 25.71 58.24
CA GLY A 17 15.89 24.78 58.01
C GLY A 17 15.09 25.03 56.73
N ALA A 18 14.88 23.95 55.98
CA ALA A 18 13.90 23.78 54.89
C ALA A 18 14.24 24.41 53.53
N ALA A 19 14.97 23.66 52.70
CA ALA A 19 14.71 23.58 51.27
C ALA A 19 15.18 22.22 50.69
N PHE A 20 14.84 21.11 51.35
CA PHE A 20 14.36 19.96 50.58
C PHE A 20 12.94 20.35 50.16
N ALA A 21 12.84 21.11 49.07
CA ALA A 21 11.56 21.22 48.40
C ALA A 21 11.25 19.81 47.91
N PRO A 22 10.17 19.14 48.36
CA PRO A 22 9.66 18.05 47.57
C PRO A 22 9.43 18.64 46.18
N ALA A 23 10.02 18.03 45.16
CA ALA A 23 9.54 18.26 43.80
C ALA A 23 8.01 18.15 43.85
N PRO A 24 7.27 18.99 43.11
CA PRO A 24 5.84 18.75 42.98
C PRO A 24 5.73 17.32 42.45
N ALA A 25 5.29 16.41 43.30
CA ALA A 25 4.68 15.18 42.85
C ALA A 25 3.53 15.70 42.00
N LEU A 26 3.75 15.73 40.68
CA LEU A 26 2.68 15.90 39.72
C LEU A 26 1.58 14.96 40.18
N ALA A 27 0.40 15.52 40.39
CA ALA A 27 -0.76 14.82 40.94
C ALA A 27 -0.79 13.38 40.41
N GLN A 28 -0.88 12.41 41.32
CA GLN A 28 -1.11 11.00 40.98
C GLN A 28 -2.55 10.85 40.46
N GLY A 29 -2.85 11.47 39.30
CA GLY A 29 -4.00 11.10 38.49
C GLY A 29 -3.70 9.74 37.86
N SER A 30 -4.71 8.88 37.73
CA SER A 30 -4.50 7.60 37.07
C SER A 30 -4.07 7.85 35.62
N THR A 31 -3.21 6.98 35.10
CA THR A 31 -2.82 7.00 33.68
C THR A 31 -4.05 6.92 32.76
N ILE A 32 -5.11 6.27 33.24
CA ILE A 32 -6.42 6.17 32.60
C ILE A 32 -7.13 7.54 32.53
N ASP A 33 -7.17 8.29 33.64
CA ASP A 33 -7.75 9.65 33.67
C ASP A 33 -7.01 10.56 32.67
N ALA A 34 -5.68 10.55 32.71
CA ALA A 34 -4.86 11.38 31.83
C ALA A 34 -5.05 11.03 30.35
N ALA A 35 -5.12 9.74 30.03
CA ALA A 35 -5.40 9.28 28.67
C ALA A 35 -6.79 9.70 28.20
N ALA A 36 -7.80 9.55 29.05
CA ALA A 36 -9.16 9.92 28.71
C ALA A 36 -9.33 11.43 28.50
N ASP A 37 -8.75 12.26 29.38
CA ASP A 37 -8.81 13.72 29.27
C ASP A 37 -8.13 14.20 27.98
N ALA A 38 -7.00 13.59 27.61
CA ALA A 38 -6.31 13.90 26.36
C ALA A 38 -7.14 13.48 25.13
N LEU A 39 -7.71 12.27 25.15
CA LEU A 39 -8.47 11.71 24.04
C LEU A 39 -9.77 12.46 23.72
N GLN A 40 -10.27 13.27 24.66
CA GLN A 40 -11.40 14.17 24.38
C GLN A 40 -11.05 15.27 23.36
N ASN A 41 -9.78 15.62 23.19
CA ASN A 41 -9.35 16.73 22.33
C ASN A 41 -8.39 16.29 21.20
N ASP A 42 -7.65 15.20 21.39
CA ASP A 42 -6.70 14.65 20.42
C ASP A 42 -7.00 13.16 20.18
N PRO A 43 -7.19 12.67 18.94
CA PRO A 43 -7.45 11.26 18.69
C PRO A 43 -6.29 10.32 19.06
N VAL A 44 -5.07 10.85 19.31
CA VAL A 44 -3.90 10.04 19.66
C VAL A 44 -3.23 10.57 20.93
N TYR A 45 -3.15 9.73 21.96
CA TYR A 45 -2.42 10.02 23.19
C TYR A 45 -1.26 9.03 23.38
N VAL A 46 -0.07 9.56 23.65
CA VAL A 46 1.11 8.78 24.05
C VAL A 46 1.47 9.20 25.46
N ALA A 47 1.35 8.28 26.42
CA ALA A 47 1.67 8.56 27.81
C ALA A 47 3.17 8.74 28.03
N PRO A 48 3.57 9.55 29.03
CA PRO A 48 4.95 9.61 29.48
C PRO A 48 5.49 8.20 29.83
N GLY A 49 6.63 7.82 29.27
CA GLY A 49 7.22 6.48 29.40
C GLY A 49 6.82 5.48 28.31
N ALA A 50 5.91 5.85 27.40
CA ALA A 50 5.51 5.04 26.25
C ALA A 50 6.10 5.55 24.92
N GLU A 51 6.96 6.56 24.92
CA GLU A 51 7.53 7.19 23.72
C GLU A 51 8.48 6.25 22.94
N SER A 52 8.96 5.19 23.59
CA SER A 52 9.71 4.12 22.95
C SER A 52 8.84 3.15 22.14
N LEU A 53 7.54 3.07 22.46
CA LEU A 53 6.57 2.26 21.71
C LEU A 53 6.11 3.03 20.46
N LEU A 54 5.84 4.33 20.59
CA LEU A 54 5.42 5.17 19.47
C LEU A 54 6.17 6.49 19.47
N ALA A 55 7.01 6.70 18.45
CA ALA A 55 7.74 7.95 18.27
C ALA A 55 6.77 9.11 17.95
N PRO A 56 7.08 10.36 18.35
CA PRO A 56 6.21 11.51 18.09
C PRO A 56 5.84 11.70 16.61
N ALA A 57 6.80 11.49 15.70
CA ALA A 57 6.56 11.59 14.26
C ALA A 57 5.59 10.52 13.73
N ASP A 58 5.58 9.33 14.32
CA ASP A 58 4.63 8.28 13.96
C ASP A 58 3.24 8.53 14.57
N ALA A 59 3.18 9.15 15.76
CA ALA A 59 1.92 9.62 16.33
C ALA A 59 1.26 10.70 15.44
N ASP A 60 2.03 11.64 14.90
CA ASP A 60 1.52 12.64 13.95
C ASP A 60 0.97 12.00 12.67
N ARG A 61 1.70 11.04 12.11
CA ARG A 61 1.22 10.25 10.95
C ARG A 61 -0.02 9.44 11.27
N LEU A 62 -0.14 8.93 12.49
CA LEU A 62 -1.33 8.19 12.93
C LEU A 62 -2.56 9.11 12.96
N ARG A 63 -2.41 10.33 13.46
CA ARG A 63 -3.48 11.35 13.44
C ARG A 63 -3.95 11.66 12.02
N GLU A 64 -3.01 11.86 11.09
CA GLU A 64 -3.33 12.10 9.67
C GLU A 64 -4.11 10.93 9.05
N ARG A 65 -3.71 9.69 9.34
CA ARG A 65 -4.42 8.49 8.86
C ARG A 65 -5.81 8.35 9.45
N ILE A 66 -5.97 8.59 10.76
CA ILE A 66 -7.29 8.58 11.41
C ILE A 66 -8.22 9.60 10.76
N ALA A 67 -7.72 10.81 10.48
CA ALA A 67 -8.51 11.84 9.81
C ALA A 67 -8.91 11.46 8.37
N ALA A 68 -8.13 10.64 7.69
CA ALA A 68 -8.38 10.18 6.32
C ALA A 68 -9.19 8.88 6.21
N ALA A 69 -9.39 8.14 7.31
CA ALA A 69 -9.95 6.78 7.27
C ALA A 69 -11.48 6.74 7.06
N ASP A 70 -12.20 7.86 7.20
CA ASP A 70 -13.67 7.96 7.06
C ASP A 70 -14.46 6.88 7.85
N ALA A 71 -13.89 6.36 8.95
CA ALA A 71 -14.43 5.25 9.75
C ALA A 71 -15.18 5.68 11.02
N GLY A 72 -15.49 6.98 11.13
CA GLY A 72 -16.03 7.60 12.34
C GLY A 72 -14.96 7.97 13.36
N PRO A 73 -15.34 8.39 14.58
CA PRO A 73 -14.39 8.78 15.62
C PRO A 73 -13.50 7.61 16.07
N ILE A 74 -12.18 7.76 15.98
CA ILE A 74 -11.19 6.79 16.43
C ILE A 74 -10.29 7.45 17.48
N TYR A 75 -10.04 6.74 18.57
CA TYR A 75 -9.23 7.18 19.69
C TYR A 75 -8.17 6.12 20.02
N VAL A 76 -6.90 6.51 20.09
CA VAL A 76 -5.76 5.61 20.31
C VAL A 76 -4.95 6.08 21.51
N ALA A 77 -4.80 5.25 22.53
CA ALA A 77 -3.91 5.50 23.66
C ALA A 77 -2.72 4.52 23.66
N VAL A 78 -1.49 5.04 23.74
CA VAL A 78 -0.27 4.25 23.91
C VAL A 78 0.24 4.47 25.32
N LEU A 79 0.22 3.42 26.13
CA LEU A 79 0.41 3.47 27.57
C LEU A 79 1.60 2.59 28.01
N PRO A 80 2.36 2.97 29.05
CA PRO A 80 3.39 2.13 29.62
C PRO A 80 2.77 0.90 30.30
N GLU A 81 3.53 -0.19 30.44
CA GLU A 81 3.04 -1.45 31.02
C GLU A 81 2.45 -1.28 32.43
N ALA A 82 2.97 -0.33 33.22
CA ALA A 82 2.45 0.01 34.55
C ALA A 82 0.97 0.42 34.55
N ALA A 83 0.43 0.90 33.43
CA ALA A 83 -0.98 1.25 33.32
C ALA A 83 -1.92 0.03 33.40
N ARG A 84 -1.44 -1.19 33.08
CA ARG A 84 -2.24 -2.42 33.25
C ARG A 84 -2.62 -2.65 34.71
N ASP A 85 -1.69 -2.39 35.62
CA ASP A 85 -1.90 -2.62 37.05
C ASP A 85 -2.97 -1.67 37.63
N GLU A 86 -3.11 -0.48 37.04
CA GLU A 86 -4.15 0.50 37.43
C GLU A 86 -5.56 0.09 36.98
N ALA A 87 -5.68 -0.76 35.95
CA ALA A 87 -6.95 -1.16 35.36
C ALA A 87 -7.48 -2.53 35.84
N GLY A 88 -6.81 -3.20 36.78
CA GLY A 88 -7.19 -4.55 37.22
C GLY A 88 -6.37 -5.68 36.59
N GLY A 89 -5.35 -5.34 35.79
CA GLY A 89 -4.33 -6.28 35.30
C GLY A 89 -4.53 -6.79 33.87
N SER A 90 -5.55 -6.31 33.14
CA SER A 90 -5.76 -6.69 31.74
C SER A 90 -5.86 -5.50 30.78
N ALA A 91 -5.41 -5.69 29.53
CA ALA A 91 -5.55 -4.68 28.48
C ALA A 91 -7.02 -4.40 28.12
N THR A 92 -7.90 -5.40 28.27
CA THR A 92 -9.35 -5.28 28.03
C THR A 92 -10.04 -4.39 29.07
N GLU A 93 -9.71 -4.54 30.35
CA GLU A 93 -10.24 -3.66 31.39
C GLU A 93 -9.70 -2.24 31.23
N LEU A 94 -8.43 -2.10 30.81
CA LEU A 94 -7.84 -0.80 30.51
C LEU A 94 -8.54 -0.10 29.34
N LEU A 95 -8.80 -0.82 28.25
CA LEU A 95 -9.58 -0.32 27.11
C LEU A 95 -10.97 0.14 27.54
N THR A 96 -11.67 -0.70 28.32
CA THR A 96 -13.01 -0.39 28.83
C THR A 96 -12.98 0.86 29.71
N GLY A 97 -12.03 0.94 30.64
CA GLY A 97 -11.84 2.05 31.55
C GLY A 97 -11.57 3.37 30.82
N VAL A 98 -10.71 3.36 29.78
CA VAL A 98 -10.46 4.55 28.95
C VAL A 98 -11.73 4.96 28.19
N GLY A 99 -12.41 4.02 27.52
CA GLY A 99 -13.61 4.32 26.74
C GLY A 99 -14.76 4.90 27.58
N GLU A 100 -15.02 4.32 28.76
CA GLU A 100 -16.05 4.81 29.68
C GLU A 100 -15.78 6.24 30.17
N ARG A 101 -14.50 6.59 30.38
CA ARG A 101 -14.09 7.90 30.88
C ARG A 101 -14.01 8.98 29.81
N VAL A 102 -13.64 8.61 28.58
CA VAL A 102 -13.78 9.52 27.43
C VAL A 102 -15.25 9.84 27.18
N GLY A 103 -16.14 8.85 27.37
CA GLY A 103 -17.58 9.05 27.38
C GLY A 103 -18.17 9.47 26.03
N ARG A 104 -17.50 9.12 24.92
CA ARG A 104 -17.93 9.44 23.55
C ARG A 104 -18.18 8.17 22.75
N ASN A 105 -19.08 8.25 21.78
CA ASN A 105 -19.24 7.17 20.82
C ASN A 105 -18.04 7.13 19.86
N GLY A 106 -17.45 5.97 19.66
CA GLY A 106 -16.30 5.80 18.78
C GLY A 106 -15.62 4.44 18.90
N THR A 107 -14.57 4.30 18.12
CA THR A 107 -13.64 3.17 18.16
C THR A 107 -12.46 3.54 19.04
N TYR A 108 -12.12 2.67 19.98
CA TYR A 108 -11.04 2.86 20.94
C TYR A 108 -9.99 1.77 20.76
N ALA A 109 -8.73 2.16 20.80
CA ALA A 109 -7.59 1.26 20.80
C ALA A 109 -6.60 1.65 21.90
N VAL A 110 -6.12 0.66 22.64
CA VAL A 110 -5.10 0.84 23.66
C VAL A 110 -3.92 -0.07 23.34
N VAL A 111 -2.73 0.49 23.33
CA VAL A 111 -1.47 -0.26 23.30
C VAL A 111 -0.84 -0.20 24.67
N VAL A 112 -0.58 -1.37 25.26
CA VAL A 112 0.09 -1.46 26.56
C VAL A 112 1.05 -2.64 26.59
N GLY A 113 2.30 -2.40 26.99
CA GLY A 113 3.34 -3.45 26.99
C GLY A 113 3.54 -4.13 25.62
N GLY A 114 3.29 -3.40 24.52
CA GLY A 114 3.35 -3.90 23.14
C GLY A 114 2.14 -4.71 22.67
N GLU A 115 1.12 -4.91 23.51
CA GLU A 115 -0.14 -5.55 23.15
C GLU A 115 -1.16 -4.50 22.73
N LEU A 116 -1.83 -4.72 21.60
CA LEU A 116 -2.93 -3.89 21.12
C LEU A 116 -4.27 -4.54 21.50
N GLN A 117 -5.14 -3.77 22.15
CA GLN A 117 -6.53 -4.13 22.41
C GLN A 117 -7.43 -3.04 21.83
N ALA A 118 -8.50 -3.42 21.12
CA ALA A 118 -9.44 -2.45 20.54
C ALA A 118 -10.90 -2.87 20.67
N GLY A 119 -11.79 -1.89 20.58
CA GLY A 119 -13.24 -2.08 20.67
C GLY A 119 -13.99 -0.84 20.17
N SER A 120 -15.30 -0.97 20.02
CA SER A 120 -16.16 0.14 19.60
C SER A 120 -17.39 0.23 20.51
N THR A 121 -17.88 1.45 20.67
CA THR A 121 -19.15 1.69 21.36
C THR A 121 -20.33 1.42 20.43
N GLU A 122 -21.52 1.38 21.01
CA GLU A 122 -22.77 1.46 20.25
C GLU A 122 -22.83 2.74 19.40
N GLY A 123 -23.56 2.69 18.29
CA GLY A 123 -23.72 3.82 17.36
C GLY A 123 -22.55 4.04 16.38
N THR A 124 -21.55 3.15 16.39
CA THR A 124 -20.53 3.07 15.34
C THR A 124 -21.02 2.20 14.16
N PRO A 125 -20.42 2.30 12.96
CA PRO A 125 -20.77 1.42 11.84
C PRO A 125 -20.34 -0.04 12.04
N PHE A 126 -19.72 -0.39 13.17
CA PHE A 126 -19.16 -1.70 13.43
C PHE A 126 -20.09 -2.56 14.29
N ALA A 127 -20.33 -3.80 13.85
CA ALA A 127 -21.01 -4.79 14.67
C ALA A 127 -20.13 -5.23 15.86
N PRO A 128 -20.72 -5.69 16.97
CA PRO A 128 -19.96 -6.23 18.10
C PRO A 128 -18.96 -7.31 17.67
N GLY A 129 -17.71 -7.18 18.12
CA GLY A 129 -16.62 -8.13 17.82
C GLY A 129 -15.84 -7.85 16.53
N VAL A 130 -16.30 -6.95 15.65
CA VAL A 130 -15.57 -6.60 14.42
C VAL A 130 -14.27 -5.88 14.74
N VAL A 131 -14.32 -4.81 15.54
CA VAL A 131 -13.13 -4.00 15.87
C VAL A 131 -12.03 -4.81 16.59
N PRO A 132 -12.33 -5.63 17.62
CA PRO A 132 -11.34 -6.53 18.20
C PRO A 132 -10.68 -7.46 17.16
N ALA A 133 -11.47 -8.05 16.26
CA ALA A 133 -10.93 -8.94 15.22
C ALA A 133 -9.99 -8.20 14.24
N LEU A 134 -10.29 -6.94 13.90
CA LEU A 134 -9.42 -6.12 13.06
C LEU A 134 -8.11 -5.74 13.78
N ALA A 135 -8.14 -5.53 15.10
CA ALA A 135 -6.93 -5.33 15.88
C ALA A 135 -6.06 -6.59 15.93
N ASP A 136 -6.67 -7.76 16.15
CA ASP A 136 -5.97 -9.05 16.12
C ASP A 136 -5.33 -9.33 14.75
N GLU A 137 -6.01 -8.96 13.66
CA GLU A 137 -5.49 -9.07 12.30
C GLU A 137 -4.28 -8.15 12.07
N ALA A 138 -4.35 -6.90 12.54
CA ALA A 138 -3.25 -5.95 12.42
C ALA A 138 -1.99 -6.42 13.16
N VAL A 139 -2.15 -6.99 14.36
CA VAL A 139 -1.03 -7.58 15.12
C VAL A 139 -0.44 -8.79 14.38
N GLN A 140 -1.28 -9.64 13.80
CA GLN A 140 -0.82 -10.81 13.04
C GLN A 140 -0.09 -10.46 11.75
N ALA A 141 -0.52 -9.40 11.06
CA ALA A 141 0.08 -8.97 9.79
C ALA A 141 1.54 -8.50 9.96
N GLU A 142 1.84 -7.81 11.05
CA GLU A 142 3.18 -7.29 11.34
C GLU A 142 4.09 -8.29 12.07
N GLY A 143 3.52 -9.38 12.59
CA GLY A 143 4.22 -10.39 13.38
C GLY A 143 4.58 -9.88 14.79
N GLY A 144 4.80 -10.80 15.73
CA GLY A 144 5.05 -10.48 17.16
C GLY A 144 6.33 -9.69 17.50
N GLY A 145 6.98 -9.08 16.50
CA GLY A 145 8.11 -8.15 16.64
C GLY A 145 8.02 -6.94 15.71
N GLY A 146 6.87 -6.70 15.05
CA GLY A 146 6.64 -5.52 14.24
C GLY A 146 6.62 -4.24 15.08
N ALA A 147 6.97 -3.11 14.46
CA ALA A 147 6.91 -1.82 15.15
C ALA A 147 5.45 -1.47 15.50
N THR A 148 5.20 -0.98 16.71
CA THR A 148 3.86 -0.57 17.17
C THR A 148 3.19 0.41 16.20
N SER A 149 3.95 1.31 15.58
CA SER A 149 3.44 2.23 14.56
C SER A 149 2.85 1.50 13.35
N ALA A 150 3.51 0.46 12.86
CA ALA A 150 3.03 -0.34 11.72
C ALA A 150 1.71 -1.05 12.05
N VAL A 151 1.60 -1.63 13.25
CA VAL A 151 0.38 -2.28 13.72
C VAL A 151 -0.78 -1.29 13.80
N LEU A 152 -0.57 -0.12 14.39
CA LEU A 152 -1.60 0.93 14.51
C LEU A 152 -2.03 1.47 13.14
N PHE A 153 -1.08 1.64 12.21
CA PHE A 153 -1.37 2.06 10.84
C PHE A 153 -2.22 1.03 10.09
N ALA A 154 -1.88 -0.26 10.20
CA ALA A 154 -2.65 -1.34 9.60
C ALA A 154 -4.07 -1.42 10.21
N PHE A 155 -4.19 -1.24 11.52
CA PHE A 155 -5.48 -1.25 12.21
C PHE A 155 -6.41 -0.13 11.72
N VAL A 156 -5.93 1.12 11.64
CA VAL A 156 -6.75 2.26 11.17
C VAL A 156 -7.15 2.09 9.70
N GLU A 157 -6.27 1.57 8.86
CA GLU A 157 -6.58 1.27 7.45
C GLU A 157 -7.68 0.21 7.34
N SER A 158 -7.60 -0.87 8.12
CA SER A 158 -8.61 -1.93 8.17
C SER A 158 -9.98 -1.43 8.62
N LEU A 159 -10.04 -0.46 9.55
CA LEU A 159 -11.30 0.18 9.95
C LEU A 159 -11.94 0.95 8.79
N GLY A 160 -11.17 1.75 8.05
CA GLY A 160 -11.64 2.49 6.88
C GLY A 160 -12.17 1.57 5.78
N ASP A 161 -11.41 0.53 5.45
CA ASP A 161 -11.79 -0.48 4.46
C ASP A 161 -13.09 -1.20 4.84
N SER A 162 -13.30 -1.48 6.13
CA SER A 162 -14.51 -2.15 6.62
C SER A 162 -15.77 -1.29 6.47
N VAL A 163 -15.69 0.02 6.71
CA VAL A 163 -16.83 0.94 6.57
C VAL A 163 -17.19 1.16 5.10
N ALA A 164 -16.18 1.31 4.24
CA ALA A 164 -16.38 1.43 2.80
C ALA A 164 -17.11 0.22 2.19
N GLN A 165 -16.85 -0.99 2.71
CA GLN A 165 -17.51 -2.22 2.25
C GLN A 165 -18.93 -2.40 2.80
N GLY A 166 -19.22 -1.92 4.01
CA GLY A 166 -20.56 -1.99 4.62
C GLY A 166 -21.61 -1.09 3.96
N SER A 167 -21.20 -0.13 3.13
CA SER A 167 -22.10 0.81 2.44
C SER A 167 -22.60 0.33 1.07
N ALA A 168 -22.24 -0.90 0.65
CA ALA A 168 -22.50 -1.42 -0.70
C ALA A 168 -23.67 -2.42 -0.81
N ASP A 169 -24.42 -2.72 0.26
CA ASP A 169 -25.50 -3.71 0.22
C ASP A 169 -26.88 -3.04 0.18
N GLY A 170 -27.33 -2.76 -1.03
CA GLY A 170 -28.69 -2.34 -1.32
C GLY A 170 -29.14 -2.95 -2.63
N THR A 171 -29.59 -4.22 -2.60
CA THR A 171 -30.72 -4.74 -3.40
C THR A 171 -30.97 -6.23 -3.17
N ASP A 172 -32.26 -6.52 -2.98
CA ASP A 172 -33.01 -7.74 -3.28
C ASP A 172 -33.03 -8.90 -2.26
N GLY A 173 -34.18 -8.99 -1.60
CA GLY A 173 -34.48 -9.95 -0.54
C GLY A 173 -34.95 -11.32 -0.99
N VAL A 174 -34.92 -12.24 -0.02
CA VAL A 174 -35.74 -13.45 0.05
C VAL A 174 -36.06 -13.71 1.53
N PRO A 175 -37.33 -13.95 1.92
CA PRO A 175 -37.67 -14.32 3.28
C PRO A 175 -37.64 -15.85 3.44
N GLY A 176 -36.92 -16.35 4.45
CA GLY A 176 -37.19 -17.68 5.00
C GLY A 176 -36.00 -18.52 5.40
N VAL A 177 -36.02 -18.89 6.68
CA VAL A 177 -35.41 -20.06 7.32
C VAL A 177 -33.94 -19.90 7.75
N GLY A 178 -33.78 -19.90 9.08
CA GLY A 178 -32.52 -19.85 9.80
C GLY A 178 -31.63 -21.08 9.60
N LEU A 179 -30.40 -20.91 10.12
CA LEU A 179 -29.20 -21.74 9.97
C LEU A 179 -28.30 -21.31 8.80
N LEU A 180 -27.57 -20.19 8.98
CA LEU A 180 -26.11 -20.07 8.70
C LEU A 180 -25.65 -18.59 8.74
N PRO A 181 -24.89 -18.17 9.78
CA PRO A 181 -23.88 -17.12 9.57
C PRO A 181 -22.49 -17.56 10.08
N LEU A 182 -22.17 -18.85 9.99
CA LEU A 182 -20.84 -19.38 10.32
C LEU A 182 -19.99 -19.74 9.09
N LEU A 183 -20.50 -19.49 7.87
CA LEU A 183 -19.75 -19.67 6.61
C LEU A 183 -19.55 -18.39 5.78
N LEU A 184 -20.18 -17.26 6.12
CA LEU A 184 -20.04 -16.02 5.34
C LEU A 184 -18.87 -15.12 5.79
N VAL A 185 -18.41 -15.23 7.04
CA VAL A 185 -17.27 -14.43 7.57
C VAL A 185 -15.92 -14.97 7.08
N GLY A 186 -15.71 -16.29 7.07
CA GLY A 186 -14.50 -16.90 6.50
C GLY A 186 -14.40 -16.76 4.98
N GLY A 187 -15.55 -16.74 4.29
CA GLY A 187 -15.63 -16.49 2.86
C GLY A 187 -15.16 -15.09 2.48
N GLY A 188 -15.55 -14.05 3.24
CA GLY A 188 -15.14 -12.66 2.99
C GLY A 188 -13.64 -12.43 3.19
N LEU A 189 -13.08 -12.85 4.33
CA LEU A 189 -11.64 -12.70 4.59
C LEU A 189 -10.78 -13.56 3.65
N ALA A 190 -11.18 -14.81 3.39
CA ALA A 190 -10.52 -15.64 2.39
C ALA A 190 -10.67 -15.06 0.98
N PHE A 191 -11.83 -14.47 0.63
CA PHE A 191 -12.05 -13.81 -0.65
C PHE A 191 -11.18 -12.55 -0.79
N VAL A 192 -11.03 -11.74 0.26
CA VAL A 192 -10.16 -10.55 0.23
C VAL A 192 -8.68 -10.94 0.22
N ILE A 193 -8.25 -11.92 1.00
CA ILE A 193 -6.86 -12.42 0.98
C ILE A 193 -6.56 -13.09 -0.36
N THR A 194 -7.44 -13.94 -0.87
CA THR A 194 -7.26 -14.55 -2.20
C THR A 194 -7.33 -13.51 -3.29
N ARG A 195 -8.15 -12.46 -3.17
CA ARG A 195 -8.20 -11.33 -4.10
C ARG A 195 -6.95 -10.46 -4.01
N ARG A 196 -6.42 -10.12 -2.82
CA ARG A 196 -5.15 -9.39 -2.65
C ARG A 196 -3.98 -10.21 -3.16
N ARG A 197 -3.91 -11.51 -2.85
CA ARG A 197 -2.88 -12.43 -3.39
C ARG A 197 -2.99 -12.60 -4.90
N ARG A 198 -4.20 -12.68 -5.45
CA ARG A 198 -4.44 -12.73 -6.89
C ARG A 198 -4.03 -11.43 -7.56
N MET A 199 -4.36 -10.28 -6.98
CA MET A 199 -3.95 -8.98 -7.51
C MET A 199 -2.43 -8.80 -7.44
N GLN A 200 -1.76 -9.27 -6.37
CA GLN A 200 -0.30 -9.24 -6.31
C GLN A 200 0.35 -10.17 -7.34
N ARG A 201 -0.22 -11.35 -7.59
CA ARG A 201 0.22 -12.25 -8.67
C ARG A 201 0.01 -11.61 -10.05
N GLU A 202 -1.18 -11.10 -10.33
CA GLU A 202 -1.50 -10.39 -11.57
C GLU A 202 -0.58 -9.18 -11.80
N ARG A 203 -0.18 -8.47 -10.73
CA ARG A 203 0.79 -7.37 -10.81
C ARG A 203 2.19 -7.83 -11.16
N ARG A 204 2.68 -8.91 -10.54
CA ARG A 204 4.00 -9.49 -10.86
C ARG A 204 4.03 -10.03 -12.29
N GLU A 205 3.01 -10.78 -12.69
CA GLU A 205 2.85 -11.27 -14.05
C GLU A 205 2.76 -10.10 -15.05
N LEU A 206 2.06 -9.02 -14.70
CA LEU A 206 2.02 -7.81 -15.52
C LEU A 206 3.41 -7.20 -15.63
N GLU A 207 4.17 -7.08 -14.55
CA GLU A 207 5.49 -6.47 -14.53
C GLU A 207 6.49 -7.25 -15.40
N GLU A 208 6.50 -8.58 -15.29
CA GLU A 208 7.33 -9.47 -16.13
C GLU A 208 7.02 -9.30 -17.62
N VAL A 209 5.75 -9.33 -18.01
CA VAL A 209 5.37 -9.21 -19.43
C VAL A 209 5.48 -7.75 -19.92
N ARG A 210 5.29 -6.77 -19.04
CA ARG A 210 5.47 -5.34 -19.33
C ARG A 210 6.92 -5.03 -19.64
N GLU A 211 7.88 -5.60 -18.92
CA GLU A 211 9.31 -5.42 -19.19
C GLU A 211 9.65 -5.89 -20.61
N VAL A 212 9.21 -7.10 -20.98
CA VAL A 212 9.40 -7.63 -22.34
C VAL A 212 8.74 -6.75 -23.40
N ALA A 213 7.52 -6.27 -23.15
CA ALA A 213 6.83 -5.36 -24.06
C ALA A 213 7.52 -3.99 -24.19
N MET A 214 8.15 -3.51 -23.12
CA MET A 214 8.91 -2.26 -23.11
C MET A 214 10.18 -2.40 -23.96
N ASP A 215 10.92 -3.49 -23.79
CA ASP A 215 12.11 -3.79 -24.61
C ASP A 215 11.74 -3.86 -26.10
N ASP A 216 10.60 -4.48 -26.41
CA ASP A 216 10.09 -4.59 -27.77
C ASP A 216 9.67 -3.24 -28.37
N LEU A 217 9.07 -2.37 -27.55
CA LEU A 217 8.70 -1.01 -27.93
C LEU A 217 9.94 -0.16 -28.21
N VAL A 218 10.96 -0.26 -27.36
CA VAL A 218 12.26 0.42 -27.55
C VAL A 218 12.91 -0.03 -28.85
N ALA A 219 12.95 -1.34 -29.11
CA ALA A 219 13.51 -1.88 -30.34
C ALA A 219 12.80 -1.32 -31.59
N LEU A 220 11.46 -1.26 -31.59
CA LEU A 220 10.72 -0.66 -32.70
C LEU A 220 11.02 0.84 -32.87
N GLY A 221 11.16 1.58 -31.76
CA GLY A 221 11.56 2.99 -31.78
C GLY A 221 12.96 3.22 -32.36
N ASP A 222 13.89 2.32 -32.06
CA ASP A 222 15.25 2.36 -32.63
C ASP A 222 15.25 2.02 -34.12
N ASP A 223 14.45 1.04 -34.55
CA ASP A 223 14.27 0.70 -35.97
C ASP A 223 13.65 1.86 -36.76
N LEU A 224 12.62 2.53 -36.19
CA LEU A 224 12.03 3.73 -36.77
C LEU A 224 13.08 4.83 -36.97
N ARG A 225 13.87 5.11 -35.93
CA ARG A 225 14.93 6.12 -35.99
C ARG A 225 16.00 5.78 -37.03
N ALA A 226 16.32 4.50 -37.19
CA ALA A 226 17.31 4.06 -38.17
C ALA A 226 16.83 4.28 -39.62
N LEU A 227 15.52 4.15 -39.87
CA LEU A 227 14.95 4.26 -41.22
C LEU A 227 14.51 5.69 -41.59
N ASP A 228 14.39 6.58 -40.61
CA ASP A 228 13.88 7.95 -40.77
C ASP A 228 14.57 8.72 -41.91
N LEU A 229 15.91 8.70 -41.94
CA LEU A 229 16.69 9.39 -42.97
C LEU A 229 16.46 8.81 -44.38
N ASP A 230 16.35 7.49 -44.51
CA ASP A 230 16.18 6.83 -45.80
C ASP A 230 14.80 7.14 -46.42
N VAL A 231 13.77 7.25 -45.57
CA VAL A 231 12.40 7.59 -45.98
C VAL A 231 12.26 9.06 -46.38
N GLU A 232 13.09 9.94 -45.84
CA GLU A 232 13.10 11.37 -46.17
C GLU A 232 13.85 11.71 -47.45
N MET A 233 14.58 10.76 -48.04
CA MET A 233 15.33 10.99 -49.28
C MET A 233 14.39 11.43 -50.43
N PRO A 234 14.79 12.40 -51.29
CA PRO A 234 13.91 12.96 -52.32
C PRO A 234 13.36 11.94 -53.33
N ASP A 235 14.05 10.82 -53.51
CA ASP A 235 13.74 9.73 -54.44
C ASP A 235 13.20 8.46 -53.75
N ALA A 236 12.92 8.51 -52.44
CA ALA A 236 12.31 7.38 -51.73
C ALA A 236 10.94 7.00 -52.29
N ASP A 237 10.63 5.69 -52.35
CA ASP A 237 9.33 5.19 -52.79
C ASP A 237 8.21 5.79 -51.90
N PRO A 238 7.21 6.51 -52.47
CA PRO A 238 6.10 7.06 -51.70
C PRO A 238 5.36 6.01 -50.86
N LYS A 239 5.27 4.76 -51.33
CA LYS A 239 4.67 3.67 -50.57
C LYS A 239 5.52 3.24 -49.39
N ALA A 240 6.85 3.35 -49.47
CA ALA A 240 7.71 3.12 -48.32
C ALA A 240 7.44 4.15 -47.21
N LYS A 241 7.21 5.41 -47.59
CA LYS A 241 6.83 6.47 -46.67
C LYS A 241 5.47 6.22 -46.00
N GLU A 242 4.48 5.73 -46.74
CA GLU A 242 3.18 5.33 -46.17
C GLU A 242 3.33 4.22 -45.12
N GLU A 243 4.12 3.19 -45.42
CA GLU A 243 4.38 2.09 -44.47
C GLU A 243 5.17 2.58 -43.24
N TYR A 244 6.13 3.49 -43.41
CA TYR A 244 6.84 4.11 -42.29
C TYR A 244 5.89 4.90 -41.37
N VAL A 245 5.00 5.71 -41.94
CA VAL A 245 3.99 6.46 -41.17
C VAL A 245 3.04 5.50 -40.44
N LYS A 246 2.67 4.38 -41.06
CA LYS A 246 1.89 3.34 -40.41
C LYS A 246 2.63 2.72 -39.23
N ALA A 247 3.92 2.41 -39.38
CA ALA A 247 4.76 1.90 -38.30
C ALA A 247 4.87 2.89 -37.12
N LEU A 248 5.01 4.18 -37.41
CA LEU A 248 5.00 5.24 -36.39
C LEU A 248 3.67 5.28 -35.63
N GLY A 249 2.55 5.19 -36.33
CA GLY A 249 1.23 5.12 -35.70
C GLY A 249 1.05 3.88 -34.80
N CYS A 250 1.61 2.74 -35.20
CA CYS A 250 1.65 1.53 -34.37
C CYS A 250 2.50 1.71 -33.10
N TYR A 251 3.67 2.37 -33.20
CA TYR A 251 4.51 2.69 -32.05
C TYR A 251 3.80 3.63 -31.06
N GLU A 252 3.15 4.70 -31.54
CA GLU A 252 2.37 5.60 -30.70
C GLU A 252 1.16 4.91 -30.05
N GLY A 253 0.49 4.03 -30.80
CA GLY A 253 -0.59 3.17 -30.30
C GLY A 253 -0.13 2.25 -29.18
N ALA A 254 0.96 1.51 -29.41
CA ALA A 254 1.56 0.61 -28.45
C ALA A 254 2.00 1.33 -27.17
N THR A 255 2.60 2.52 -27.30
CA THR A 255 2.99 3.37 -26.15
C THR A 255 1.76 3.72 -25.30
N ARG A 256 0.69 4.23 -25.92
CA ARG A 256 -0.54 4.63 -25.24
C ARG A 256 -1.22 3.46 -24.53
N ASP A 257 -1.25 2.29 -25.16
CA ASP A 257 -1.88 1.10 -24.60
C ASP A 257 -1.04 0.52 -23.45
N LEU A 258 0.29 0.55 -23.57
CA LEU A 258 1.22 0.12 -22.52
C LEU A 258 1.13 1.02 -21.27
N ASP A 259 0.98 2.34 -21.45
CA ASP A 259 0.77 3.29 -20.36
C ASP A 259 -0.54 3.04 -19.60
N ARG A 260 -1.58 2.60 -20.31
CA ARG A 260 -2.91 2.34 -19.74
C ARG A 260 -3.06 0.94 -19.14
N ALA A 261 -2.18 0.00 -19.48
CA ALA A 261 -2.31 -1.39 -19.06
C ALA A 261 -2.26 -1.53 -17.52
N GLN A 262 -3.30 -2.13 -16.93
CA GLN A 262 -3.38 -2.37 -15.48
C GLN A 262 -3.38 -3.87 -15.15
N ARG A 263 -3.54 -4.74 -16.16
CA ARG A 263 -3.61 -6.20 -16.04
C ARG A 263 -2.89 -6.87 -17.21
N PRO A 264 -2.41 -8.12 -17.08
CA PRO A 264 -1.70 -8.80 -18.16
C PRO A 264 -2.48 -8.87 -19.48
N ARG A 265 -3.80 -9.07 -19.40
CA ARG A 265 -4.69 -9.10 -20.57
C ARG A 265 -4.76 -7.77 -21.34
N ASP A 266 -4.43 -6.66 -20.68
CA ASP A 266 -4.42 -5.33 -21.30
C ASP A 266 -3.18 -5.14 -22.21
N LEU A 267 -2.22 -6.08 -22.19
CA LEU A 267 -1.06 -6.08 -23.08
C LEU A 267 -1.33 -6.71 -24.45
N ALA A 268 -2.43 -7.44 -24.63
CA ALA A 268 -2.75 -8.04 -25.94
C ALA A 268 -2.87 -7.00 -27.09
N PRO A 269 -3.50 -5.82 -26.88
CA PRO A 269 -3.45 -4.73 -27.85
C PRO A 269 -2.03 -4.24 -28.14
N VAL A 270 -1.16 -4.14 -27.12
CA VAL A 270 0.24 -3.71 -27.27
C VAL A 270 1.00 -4.66 -28.19
N THR A 271 0.92 -5.97 -27.93
CA THR A 271 1.55 -7.00 -28.78
C THR A 271 1.08 -6.90 -30.22
N LYS A 272 -0.24 -6.75 -30.44
CA LYS A 272 -0.81 -6.60 -31.78
C LYS A 272 -0.26 -5.36 -32.50
N SER A 273 -0.22 -4.21 -31.84
CA SER A 273 0.33 -2.99 -32.43
C SER A 273 1.82 -3.12 -32.75
N LEU A 274 2.61 -3.77 -31.88
CA LEU A 274 4.02 -4.04 -32.13
C LEU A 274 4.21 -4.96 -33.36
N GLU A 275 3.40 -6.03 -33.49
CA GLU A 275 3.43 -6.92 -34.66
C GLU A 275 3.09 -6.17 -35.96
N GLU A 276 2.03 -5.36 -35.96
CA GLU A 276 1.63 -4.53 -37.11
C GLU A 276 2.73 -3.50 -37.47
N GLY A 277 3.36 -2.91 -36.46
CA GLY A 277 4.47 -1.97 -36.63
C GLY A 277 5.69 -2.61 -37.27
N ARG A 278 6.09 -3.80 -36.80
CA ARG A 278 7.22 -4.55 -37.38
C ARG A 278 6.96 -4.97 -38.82
N TYR A 279 5.74 -5.40 -39.15
CA TYR A 279 5.37 -5.71 -40.54
C TYR A 279 5.47 -4.47 -41.44
N ALA A 280 4.97 -3.32 -40.97
CA ALA A 280 5.05 -2.07 -41.72
C ALA A 280 6.51 -1.63 -41.93
N MET A 281 7.37 -1.76 -40.90
CA MET A 281 8.80 -1.51 -41.03
C MET A 281 9.48 -2.43 -42.05
N ALA A 282 9.18 -3.72 -42.02
CA ALA A 282 9.72 -4.69 -42.99
C ALA A 282 9.27 -4.35 -44.43
N SER A 283 8.02 -3.90 -44.58
CA SER A 283 7.46 -3.46 -45.86
C SER A 283 8.11 -2.18 -46.37
N ALA A 284 8.32 -1.19 -45.50
CA ALA A 284 9.01 0.06 -45.83
C ALA A 284 10.44 -0.22 -46.29
N LYS A 285 11.19 -1.02 -45.52
CA LYS A 285 12.57 -1.41 -45.85
C LYS A 285 12.66 -2.18 -47.17
N ALA A 286 11.77 -3.14 -47.41
CA ALA A 286 11.76 -3.88 -48.67
C ALA A 286 11.57 -2.93 -49.87
N ARG A 287 10.65 -1.96 -49.76
CA ARG A 287 10.39 -0.98 -50.82
C ARG A 287 11.56 -0.04 -51.07
N LEU A 288 12.20 0.46 -50.01
CA LEU A 288 13.42 1.29 -50.13
C LEU A 288 14.55 0.52 -50.82
N ASP A 289 14.65 -0.79 -50.58
CA ASP A 289 15.61 -1.68 -51.24
C ASP A 289 15.18 -2.10 -52.67
N GLY A 290 14.05 -1.63 -53.18
CA GLY A 290 13.49 -2.03 -54.49
C GLY A 290 13.01 -3.48 -54.55
N ARG A 291 12.66 -4.08 -53.41
CA ARG A 291 12.14 -5.45 -53.26
C ARG A 291 10.63 -5.42 -52.98
N GLU A 292 9.96 -6.55 -53.26
CA GLU A 292 8.55 -6.71 -52.90
C GLU A 292 8.41 -6.83 -51.37
N PRO A 293 7.37 -6.22 -50.75
CA PRO A 293 7.08 -6.42 -49.33
C PRO A 293 6.89 -7.89 -48.97
N PRO A 294 7.19 -8.27 -47.71
CA PRO A 294 6.97 -9.63 -47.24
C PRO A 294 5.48 -9.98 -47.23
N GLU A 295 5.17 -11.27 -47.32
CA GLU A 295 3.82 -11.76 -47.05
C GLU A 295 3.44 -11.50 -45.58
N HIS A 296 2.16 -11.26 -45.33
CA HIS A 296 1.65 -11.02 -43.98
C HIS A 296 1.52 -12.33 -43.18
N ARG A 297 2.67 -12.86 -42.76
CA ARG A 297 2.81 -14.10 -41.98
C ARG A 297 2.90 -13.80 -40.47
N PRO A 298 2.64 -14.79 -39.61
CA PRO A 298 2.91 -14.66 -38.17
C PRO A 298 4.36 -14.25 -37.90
N PRO A 299 4.65 -13.62 -36.74
CA PRO A 299 6.01 -13.29 -36.33
C PRO A 299 6.91 -14.52 -36.31
N CYS A 300 8.22 -14.31 -36.48
CA CYS A 300 9.22 -15.36 -36.29
C CYS A 300 9.07 -15.96 -34.88
N PHE A 301 8.92 -17.29 -34.82
CA PHE A 301 8.72 -18.04 -33.58
C PHE A 301 9.90 -17.92 -32.62
N PHE A 302 11.12 -17.79 -33.15
CA PHE A 302 12.34 -17.73 -32.35
C PHE A 302 12.59 -16.36 -31.75
N ASP A 303 12.28 -15.31 -32.51
CA ASP A 303 12.36 -13.93 -32.05
C ASP A 303 11.41 -13.06 -32.89
N PRO A 304 10.28 -12.59 -32.32
CA PRO A 304 9.34 -11.71 -33.01
C PRO A 304 9.97 -10.41 -33.53
N ARG A 305 11.14 -10.00 -33.01
CA ARG A 305 11.88 -8.81 -33.44
C ARG A 305 12.46 -8.94 -34.84
N HIS A 306 12.59 -10.16 -35.37
CA HIS A 306 12.96 -10.38 -36.77
C HIS A 306 11.84 -10.01 -37.77
N GLY A 307 10.65 -9.67 -37.28
CA GLY A 307 9.49 -9.33 -38.11
C GLY A 307 8.71 -10.57 -38.56
N PRO A 308 7.95 -10.47 -39.67
CA PRO A 308 7.16 -11.59 -40.17
C PRO A 308 8.06 -12.75 -40.59
N SER A 309 7.64 -13.97 -40.28
CA SER A 309 8.31 -15.19 -40.76
C SER A 309 8.35 -15.25 -42.28
N VAL A 310 9.37 -15.92 -42.82
CA VAL A 310 9.52 -16.11 -44.27
C VAL A 310 9.16 -17.52 -44.72
N ARG A 311 9.19 -18.50 -43.82
CA ARG A 311 8.82 -19.90 -44.07
C ARG A 311 8.47 -20.62 -42.77
N ASP A 312 7.98 -21.85 -42.88
CA ASP A 312 7.83 -22.74 -41.73
C ASP A 312 9.03 -23.71 -41.65
N VAL A 313 9.43 -24.04 -40.42
CA VAL A 313 10.55 -24.95 -40.15
C VAL A 313 10.14 -26.00 -39.13
N GLU A 314 10.59 -27.23 -39.32
CA GLU A 314 10.42 -28.28 -38.31
C GLU A 314 11.36 -28.01 -37.12
N TRP A 315 10.77 -27.91 -35.93
CA TRP A 315 11.52 -27.64 -34.70
C TRP A 315 10.95 -28.44 -33.51
N ALA A 316 11.85 -28.92 -32.65
CA ALA A 316 11.52 -29.56 -31.39
C ALA A 316 12.36 -28.96 -30.24
N PRO A 317 11.77 -28.64 -29.08
CA PRO A 317 12.55 -28.31 -27.89
C PRO A 317 13.28 -29.56 -27.35
N PRO A 318 14.31 -29.42 -26.51
CA PRO A 318 14.97 -30.56 -25.87
C PRO A 318 13.95 -31.49 -25.17
N GLY A 319 13.85 -32.73 -25.63
CA GLY A 319 12.89 -33.72 -25.10
C GLY A 319 11.44 -33.59 -25.59
N GLY A 320 11.16 -32.68 -26.53
CA GLY A 320 9.83 -32.48 -27.11
C GLY A 320 9.64 -33.14 -28.48
N ALA A 321 8.41 -33.08 -28.99
CA ALA A 321 8.05 -33.54 -30.33
C ALA A 321 8.32 -32.47 -31.40
N GLU A 322 8.65 -32.90 -32.62
CA GLU A 322 8.78 -32.02 -33.79
C GLU A 322 7.44 -31.40 -34.17
N ARG A 323 7.49 -30.12 -34.54
CA ARG A 323 6.38 -29.35 -35.08
C ARG A 323 6.87 -28.28 -36.03
N ALA A 324 6.08 -27.99 -37.06
CA ALA A 324 6.27 -26.83 -37.91
C ALA A 324 6.04 -25.52 -37.12
N VAL A 325 7.02 -24.61 -37.14
CA VAL A 325 6.93 -23.27 -36.54
C VAL A 325 7.33 -22.20 -37.56
N PRO A 326 6.72 -21.00 -37.52
CA PRO A 326 7.07 -19.90 -38.42
C PRO A 326 8.46 -19.36 -38.10
N ALA A 327 9.35 -19.18 -39.08
CA ALA A 327 10.72 -18.66 -38.90
C ALA A 327 11.14 -17.65 -39.96
#